data_AF-A0A0C9W9A4-F1
#
_entry.id   AF-A0A0C9W9A4-F1
#
_cell.length_a   1.000
_cell.length_b   1.000
_cell.length_c   1.000
_cell.angle_alpha   90.00
_cell.angle_beta   90.00
_cell.angle_gamma   90.00
#
_symmetry.space_group_name_H-M   'P 1'
#
loop_
_entity.id
_entity.type
_entity.pdbx_description
1 polymer ?
#
loop_
_entity_poly.entity_id
_entity_poly.type
_entity_poly.pdbx_seq_one_letter_code
_entity_poly.pdbx_strand_id
1 'polypeptide(L)'
;MNQNSEISAPVDLQKFAIDVAHRLSSLRNFLDASEELLKCSEILTDADVQRHGRKILAMIEVARTTLNRAGLKLHLFTSCTPKYQPLKSAYFKMLVLLVRRHRDEFHPDLRGRVDRLLLPLTTRLVIGRNSDPYAQLGMADLMRNIDTDSQPKKAPLVAEASGCESMPRRLPPWPSNNIAASMPPPDAFPPKPEKKGKTRSLLDLFMRRARPVHRQHPPRPEIEVKPVVTSSESTPNMSRPFVRTRRHFGIFCTGNKLPQQQFRR
;
A
#
# COMPACT_ATOMS: atom_id res chain seq x y z
N MET A 1 -14.34 38.74 13.76
CA MET A 1 -14.60 38.03 15.02
C MET A 1 -13.93 36.67 14.92
N ASN A 2 -12.69 36.57 15.41
CA ASN A 2 -11.87 35.36 15.35
C ASN A 2 -12.08 34.57 16.63
N GLN A 3 -12.83 33.47 16.56
CA GLN A 3 -12.84 32.46 17.62
C GLN A 3 -11.73 31.46 17.32
N ASN A 4 -10.49 31.84 17.66
CA ASN A 4 -9.42 30.87 17.84
C ASN A 4 -9.76 30.06 19.10
N SER A 5 -10.38 28.91 18.90
CA SER A 5 -10.57 27.94 19.98
C SER A 5 -9.21 27.37 20.34
N GLU A 6 -8.66 27.83 21.47
CA GLU A 6 -7.58 27.17 22.18
C GLU A 6 -7.98 25.71 22.42
N ILE A 7 -7.29 24.79 21.74
CA ILE A 7 -7.35 23.36 22.05
C ILE A 7 -6.62 23.19 23.38
N SER A 8 -7.32 23.47 24.47
CA SER A 8 -6.85 23.23 25.83
C SER A 8 -7.11 21.77 26.19
N ALA A 9 -6.02 21.07 26.50
CA ALA A 9 -5.90 19.75 27.13
C ALA A 9 -5.81 18.50 26.21
N PRO A 10 -4.85 17.58 26.50
CA PRO A 10 -4.68 16.29 25.80
C PRO A 10 -5.89 15.34 25.90
N VAL A 11 -6.84 15.67 26.78
CA VAL A 11 -8.12 14.96 26.95
C VAL A 11 -9.06 15.22 25.76
N ASP A 12 -8.95 16.37 25.09
CA ASP A 12 -9.84 16.72 23.98
C ASP A 12 -9.49 15.95 22.70
N LEU A 13 -8.20 15.80 22.40
CA LEU A 13 -7.75 15.06 21.22
C LEU A 13 -8.15 13.58 21.24
N GLN A 14 -8.23 12.97 22.43
CA GLN A 14 -8.70 11.58 22.52
C GLN A 14 -10.17 11.45 22.18
N LYS A 15 -11.02 12.35 22.70
CA LYS A 15 -12.46 12.35 22.39
C LYS A 15 -12.69 12.65 20.91
N PHE A 16 -11.99 13.66 20.39
CA PHE A 16 -11.98 13.99 18.97
C PHE A 16 -11.58 12.77 18.12
N ALA A 17 -10.48 12.10 18.44
CA ALA A 17 -10.02 10.95 17.67
C ALA A 17 -11.03 9.78 17.68
N ILE A 18 -11.71 9.55 18.81
CA ILE A 18 -12.76 8.52 18.92
C ILE A 18 -13.96 8.88 18.07
N ASP A 19 -14.45 10.12 18.17
CA ASP A 19 -15.61 10.60 17.41
C ASP A 19 -15.33 10.57 15.89
N VAL A 20 -14.19 11.12 15.47
CA VAL A 20 -13.77 11.13 14.07
C VAL A 20 -13.57 9.71 13.56
N ALA A 21 -12.93 8.82 14.32
CA ALA A 21 -12.80 7.41 13.93
C ALA A 21 -14.16 6.74 13.75
N HIS A 22 -15.11 6.99 14.66
CA HIS A 22 -16.46 6.47 14.56
C HIS A 22 -17.17 6.98 13.30
N ARG A 23 -17.07 8.28 12.98
CA ARG A 23 -17.68 8.83 11.77
C ARG A 23 -16.98 8.37 10.48
N LEU A 24 -15.65 8.23 10.48
CA LEU A 24 -14.88 7.62 9.38
C LEU A 24 -15.22 6.13 9.15
N SER A 25 -15.80 5.45 10.14
CA SER A 25 -16.31 4.09 9.99
C SER A 25 -17.62 4.01 9.18
N SER A 26 -18.27 5.14 8.93
CA SER A 26 -19.53 5.27 8.18
C SER A 26 -19.31 6.02 6.86
N LEU A 27 -19.73 5.43 5.74
CA LEU A 27 -19.66 6.10 4.43
C LEU A 27 -20.48 7.40 4.36
N ARG A 28 -21.57 7.49 5.14
CA ARG A 28 -22.46 8.66 5.14
C ARG A 28 -21.77 9.89 5.73
N ASN A 29 -20.98 9.69 6.78
CA ASN A 29 -20.34 10.77 7.54
C ASN A 29 -18.85 10.90 7.19
N PHE A 30 -18.37 10.11 6.22
CA PHE A 30 -16.95 9.98 5.93
C PHE A 30 -16.34 11.30 5.44
N LEU A 31 -17.05 12.03 4.56
CA LEU A 31 -16.55 13.28 4.00
C LEU A 31 -16.40 14.34 5.09
N ASP A 32 -17.45 14.56 5.88
CA ASP A 32 -17.44 15.54 6.97
C ASP A 32 -16.33 15.23 7.98
N ALA A 33 -16.22 13.97 8.41
CA ALA A 33 -15.17 13.55 9.34
C ALA A 33 -13.75 13.67 8.75
N SER A 34 -13.59 13.39 7.46
CA SER A 34 -12.30 13.57 6.78
C SER A 34 -11.91 15.03 6.65
N GLU A 35 -12.87 15.92 6.41
CA GLU A 35 -12.63 17.35 6.31
C GLU A 35 -12.23 17.94 7.68
N GLU A 36 -12.92 17.53 8.75
CA GLU A 36 -12.53 17.92 10.12
C GLU A 36 -11.13 17.43 10.49
N LEU A 37 -10.79 16.19 10.12
CA LEU A 37 -9.46 15.65 10.35
C LEU A 37 -8.38 16.39 9.54
N LEU A 38 -8.71 16.82 8.31
CA LEU A 38 -7.83 17.64 7.48
C LEU A 38 -7.65 19.06 8.05
N LYS A 39 -8.70 19.70 8.57
CA LYS A 39 -8.59 20.99 9.27
C LYS A 39 -7.69 20.88 10.50
N CYS A 40 -7.80 19.77 11.24
CA CYS A 40 -6.90 19.49 12.36
C CYS A 40 -5.43 19.37 11.92
N SER A 41 -5.16 18.90 10.69
CA SER A 41 -3.79 18.80 10.14
C SER A 41 -3.09 20.15 9.95
N GLU A 42 -3.85 21.24 9.80
CA GLU A 42 -3.29 22.59 9.65
C GLU A 42 -2.74 23.14 10.96
N ILE A 43 -3.24 22.61 12.08
CA ILE A 43 -2.88 23.04 13.45
C ILE A 43 -1.85 22.08 14.06
N LEU A 44 -1.76 20.86 13.53
CA LEU A 44 -0.94 19.79 14.09
C LEU A 44 0.56 20.09 13.97
N THR A 45 1.27 20.09 15.11
CA THR A 45 2.73 20.24 15.13
C THR A 45 3.43 18.89 14.98
N ASP A 46 4.71 18.90 14.61
CA ASP A 46 5.52 17.68 14.53
C ASP A 46 5.62 16.96 15.89
N ALA A 47 5.65 17.70 17.00
CA ALA A 47 5.59 17.15 18.35
C ALA A 47 4.26 16.42 18.63
N ASP A 48 3.15 16.95 18.13
CA ASP A 48 1.84 16.29 18.24
C ASP A 48 1.79 15.01 17.40
N VAL A 49 2.41 15.00 16.22
CA VAL A 49 2.54 13.79 15.39
C VAL A 49 3.36 12.73 16.12
N GLN A 50 4.48 13.10 16.75
CA GLN A 50 5.28 12.18 17.55
C GLN A 50 4.46 11.58 18.70
N ARG A 51 3.73 12.43 19.43
CA ARG A 51 2.95 12.03 20.62
C ARG A 51 1.69 11.23 20.27
N HIS A 52 1.01 11.58 19.18
CA HIS A 52 -0.32 11.09 18.83
C HIS A 52 -0.35 10.29 17.52
N GLY A 53 0.79 10.04 16.90
CA GLY A 53 0.90 9.36 15.61
C GLY A 53 0.19 8.00 15.57
N ARG A 54 0.20 7.25 16.67
CA ARG A 54 -0.54 5.97 16.74
C ARG A 54 -2.05 6.17 16.55
N LYS A 55 -2.64 7.23 17.10
CA LYS A 55 -4.07 7.57 16.98
C LYS A 55 -4.39 8.05 15.57
N ILE A 56 -3.55 8.94 15.03
CA ILE A 56 -3.68 9.44 13.65
C ILE A 56 -3.68 8.27 12.66
N LEU A 57 -2.70 7.37 12.74
CA LEU A 57 -2.65 6.18 11.88
C LEU A 57 -3.86 5.28 12.05
N ALA A 58 -4.37 5.11 13.28
CA ALA A 58 -5.56 4.32 13.51
C ALA A 58 -6.79 4.89 12.79
N MET A 59 -6.99 6.22 12.83
CA MET A 59 -8.09 6.88 12.10
C MET A 59 -7.98 6.68 10.58
N ILE A 60 -6.77 6.83 10.02
CA ILE A 60 -6.52 6.60 8.60
C ILE A 60 -6.72 5.13 8.21
N GLU A 61 -6.33 4.19 9.06
CA GLU A 61 -6.57 2.76 8.87
C GLU A 61 -8.07 2.43 8.92
N VAL A 62 -8.82 3.01 9.86
CA VAL A 62 -10.29 2.89 9.90
C VAL A 62 -10.88 3.38 8.57
N ALA A 63 -10.52 4.58 8.12
CA ALA A 63 -10.97 5.13 6.85
C ALA A 63 -10.67 4.17 5.68
N ARG A 64 -9.44 3.62 5.63
CA ARG A 64 -9.03 2.63 4.63
C ARG A 64 -9.92 1.39 4.65
N THR A 65 -10.19 0.84 5.84
CA THR A 65 -11.03 -0.35 5.98
C THR A 65 -12.48 -0.08 5.59
N THR A 66 -13.03 1.09 5.90
CA THR A 66 -14.37 1.51 5.49
C THR A 66 -14.51 1.54 3.97
N LEU A 67 -13.58 2.19 3.28
CA LEU A 67 -13.60 2.29 1.82
C LEU A 67 -13.37 0.92 1.16
N ASN A 68 -12.48 0.09 1.69
CA ASN A 68 -12.29 -1.28 1.20
C ASN A 68 -13.55 -2.14 1.37
N ARG A 69 -14.25 -2.03 2.52
CA ARG A 69 -15.53 -2.71 2.76
C ARG A 69 -16.62 -2.25 1.79
N ALA A 70 -16.55 -1.00 1.34
CA ALA A 70 -17.40 -0.46 0.28
C ALA A 70 -17.03 -0.94 -1.14
N GLY A 71 -16.00 -1.79 -1.28
CA GLY A 71 -15.53 -2.31 -2.56
C GLY A 71 -14.59 -1.37 -3.32
N LEU A 72 -14.10 -0.30 -2.69
CA LEU A 72 -13.22 0.67 -3.34
C LEU A 72 -11.77 0.18 -3.36
N LYS A 73 -11.18 0.14 -4.55
CA LYS A 73 -9.74 -0.14 -4.71
C LYS A 73 -8.94 1.14 -4.53
N LEU A 74 -8.22 1.22 -3.40
CA LEU A 74 -7.43 2.38 -3.03
C LEU A 74 -6.04 2.34 -3.66
N HIS A 75 -5.97 2.57 -4.97
CA HIS A 75 -4.72 2.85 -5.69
C HIS A 75 -4.92 4.09 -6.56
N LEU A 76 -3.86 4.85 -6.84
CA LEU A 76 -3.97 6.04 -7.68
C LEU A 76 -4.43 5.71 -9.11
N PHE A 77 -3.96 4.60 -9.67
CA PHE A 77 -4.25 4.20 -11.05
C PHE A 77 -5.59 3.48 -11.25
N THR A 78 -6.28 3.11 -10.17
CA THR A 78 -7.58 2.42 -10.31
C THR A 78 -8.67 3.42 -10.62
N SER A 79 -9.48 3.15 -11.64
CA SER A 79 -10.69 3.93 -11.88
C SER A 79 -11.65 3.78 -10.68
N CYS A 80 -12.39 4.84 -10.41
CA CYS A 80 -13.39 4.89 -9.36
C CYS A 80 -14.69 5.41 -9.98
N THR A 81 -15.83 4.83 -9.59
CA THR A 81 -17.14 5.36 -9.99
C THR A 81 -17.27 6.80 -9.48
N PRO A 82 -17.84 7.73 -10.28
CA PRO A 82 -17.94 9.16 -9.90
C PRO A 82 -18.57 9.38 -8.52
N LYS A 83 -19.56 8.56 -8.16
CA LYS A 83 -20.22 8.59 -6.84
C LYS A 83 -19.25 8.46 -5.64
N TYR A 84 -18.18 7.69 -5.79
CA TYR A 84 -17.21 7.43 -4.72
C TYR A 84 -15.91 8.22 -4.89
N GLN A 85 -15.79 9.01 -5.96
CA GLN A 85 -14.59 9.82 -6.22
C GLN A 85 -14.28 10.81 -5.09
N PRO A 86 -15.26 11.52 -4.48
CA PRO A 86 -14.98 12.42 -3.36
C PRO A 86 -14.38 11.68 -2.15
N LEU A 87 -14.90 10.50 -1.83
CA LEU A 87 -14.43 9.67 -0.72
C LEU A 87 -12.99 9.19 -0.95
N LYS A 88 -12.70 8.75 -2.18
CA LYS A 88 -11.36 8.35 -2.60
C LYS A 88 -10.38 9.53 -2.53
N SER A 89 -10.78 10.69 -3.05
CA SER A 89 -9.97 11.93 -2.99
C SER A 89 -9.67 12.32 -1.55
N ALA A 90 -10.68 12.38 -0.67
CA ALA A 90 -10.52 12.72 0.73
C ALA A 90 -9.55 11.77 1.45
N TYR A 91 -9.66 10.46 1.23
CA TYR A 91 -8.70 9.49 1.77
C TYR A 91 -7.26 9.76 1.35
N PHE A 92 -7.03 10.03 0.06
CA PHE A 92 -5.68 10.31 -0.40
C PHE A 92 -5.15 11.67 0.08
N LYS A 93 -6.01 12.69 0.21
CA LYS A 93 -5.64 13.96 0.84
C LYS A 93 -5.17 13.75 2.27
N MET A 94 -5.89 12.94 3.05
CA MET A 94 -5.46 12.57 4.41
C MET A 94 -4.12 11.84 4.42
N LEU A 95 -3.90 10.88 3.49
CA LEU A 95 -2.59 10.21 3.38
C LEU A 95 -1.45 11.18 3.06
N VAL A 96 -1.69 12.14 2.17
CA VAL A 96 -0.66 13.09 1.76
C VAL A 96 -0.36 14.07 2.89
N LEU A 97 -1.38 14.70 3.47
CA LEU A 97 -1.23 15.76 4.45
C LEU A 97 -0.84 15.26 5.84
N LEU A 98 -1.42 14.15 6.31
CA LEU A 98 -1.17 13.66 7.68
C LEU A 98 -0.04 12.63 7.75
N VAL A 99 0.16 11.83 6.70
CA VAL A 99 1.06 10.66 6.75
C VAL A 99 2.34 10.91 5.96
N ARG A 100 2.25 11.37 4.72
CA ARG A 100 3.43 11.60 3.87
C ARG A 100 4.23 12.80 4.33
N ARG A 101 3.56 13.92 4.64
CA ARG A 101 4.21 15.17 5.08
C ARG A 101 5.03 14.98 6.35
N HIS A 102 4.45 14.33 7.36
CA HIS A 102 5.09 14.11 8.67
C HIS A 102 5.74 12.73 8.79
N ARG A 103 6.13 12.11 7.67
CA ARG A 103 6.62 10.72 7.64
C ARG A 103 7.78 10.48 8.61
N ASP A 104 8.67 11.46 8.73
CA ASP A 104 9.89 11.35 9.53
C ASP A 104 9.66 11.64 11.01
N GLU A 105 8.51 12.23 11.35
CA GLU A 105 8.08 12.53 12.72
C GLU A 105 7.33 11.36 13.38
N PHE A 106 6.96 10.33 12.64
CA PHE A 106 6.38 9.14 13.26
C PHE A 106 7.43 8.36 14.02
N HIS A 107 7.06 7.88 15.22
CA HIS A 107 7.90 6.98 16.01
C HIS A 107 8.41 5.80 15.15
N PRO A 108 9.68 5.38 15.28
CA PRO A 108 10.28 4.32 14.45
C PRO A 108 9.43 3.04 14.35
N ASP A 109 8.81 2.62 15.46
CA ASP A 109 7.92 1.45 15.52
C ASP A 109 6.69 1.55 14.60
N LEU A 110 6.27 2.78 14.26
CA LEU A 110 5.13 3.04 13.39
C LEU A 110 5.53 3.15 11.91
N ARG A 111 6.83 3.28 11.60
CA ARG A 111 7.30 3.55 10.24
C ARG A 111 6.90 2.45 9.25
N GLY A 112 6.96 1.19 9.69
CA GLY A 112 6.46 0.06 8.88
C GLY A 112 4.96 0.10 8.60
N ARG A 113 4.14 0.73 9.47
CA ARG A 113 2.71 0.98 9.20
C ARG A 113 2.52 2.14 8.22
N VAL A 114 3.28 3.22 8.42
CA VAL A 114 3.31 4.38 7.52
C VAL A 114 3.64 3.95 6.09
N ASP A 115 4.72 3.20 5.88
CA ASP A 115 5.14 2.77 4.54
C ASP A 115 4.06 1.91 3.85
N ARG A 116 3.37 1.04 4.60
CA ARG A 116 2.25 0.23 4.07
C ARG A 116 1.00 1.05 3.74
N LEU A 117 0.76 2.15 4.47
CA LEU A 117 -0.35 3.07 4.18
C LEU A 117 -0.05 3.93 2.95
N LEU A 118 1.21 4.29 2.74
CA LEU A 118 1.67 5.08 1.60
C LEU A 118 1.85 4.25 0.32
N LEU A 119 1.87 2.92 0.38
CA LEU A 119 2.01 2.05 -0.79
C LEU A 119 1.01 2.38 -1.95
N PRO A 120 -0.29 2.59 -1.71
CA PRO A 120 -1.23 3.12 -2.70
C PRO A 120 -0.81 4.38 -3.46
N LEU A 121 -0.03 5.26 -2.81
CA LEU A 121 0.44 6.51 -3.39
C LEU A 121 1.71 6.32 -4.22
N THR A 122 2.51 5.30 -3.94
CA THR A 122 3.77 5.04 -4.65
C THR A 122 3.58 4.18 -5.89
N THR A 123 2.54 3.35 -5.93
CA THR A 123 2.25 2.52 -7.10
C THR A 123 1.77 3.39 -8.28
N ARG A 124 2.69 3.76 -9.17
CA ARG A 124 2.43 4.47 -10.42
C ARG A 124 2.38 3.49 -11.58
N LEU A 125 1.26 2.80 -11.75
CA LEU A 125 0.98 2.07 -12.99
C LEU A 125 0.20 2.99 -13.93
N VAL A 126 0.91 3.82 -14.67
CA VAL A 126 0.29 4.71 -15.67
C VAL A 126 0.18 3.94 -16.98
N ILE A 127 -0.96 3.29 -17.21
CA ILE A 127 -1.27 2.70 -18.52
C ILE A 127 -1.91 3.80 -19.37
N GLY A 128 -1.06 4.59 -20.03
CA GLY A 128 -1.33 5.26 -21.32
C GLY A 128 -2.61 6.09 -21.50
N ARG A 129 -3.10 6.79 -20.47
CA ARG A 129 -4.08 7.87 -20.67
C ARG A 129 -3.50 9.16 -20.10
N ASN A 130 -3.50 10.22 -20.88
CA ASN A 130 -2.85 11.52 -20.63
C ASN A 130 -3.43 12.31 -19.43
N SER A 131 -4.11 11.66 -18.49
CA SER A 131 -4.67 12.28 -17.29
C SER A 131 -3.79 11.98 -16.09
N ASP A 132 -3.25 13.03 -15.47
CA ASP A 132 -2.54 12.91 -14.20
C ASP A 132 -3.51 12.41 -13.10
N PRO A 133 -3.24 11.25 -12.46
CA PRO A 133 -4.09 10.72 -11.39
C PRO A 133 -4.18 11.67 -10.19
N TYR A 134 -3.16 12.51 -9.96
CA TYR A 134 -3.20 13.50 -8.88
C TYR A 134 -4.14 14.66 -9.20
N ALA A 135 -4.18 15.11 -10.46
CA ALA A 135 -5.12 16.13 -10.91
C ALA A 135 -6.58 15.65 -10.80
N GLN A 136 -6.86 14.40 -11.18
CA GLN A 136 -8.22 13.82 -11.07
C GLN A 136 -8.73 13.75 -9.61
N LEU A 137 -7.82 13.60 -8.66
CA LEU A 137 -8.12 13.57 -7.24
C LEU A 137 -8.04 14.94 -6.56
N GLY A 138 -7.73 16.01 -7.30
CA GLY A 138 -7.56 17.36 -6.74
C GLY A 138 -6.40 17.45 -5.76
N MET A 139 -5.30 16.76 -6.06
CA MET A 139 -4.08 16.69 -5.22
C MET A 139 -2.80 17.06 -5.98
N ALA A 140 -2.90 17.54 -7.22
CA ALA A 140 -1.73 17.90 -8.02
C ALA A 140 -0.86 18.95 -7.31
N ASP A 141 -1.50 19.98 -6.74
CA ASP A 141 -0.80 21.06 -6.04
C ASP A 141 -0.18 20.58 -4.72
N LEU A 142 -0.89 19.70 -4.00
CA LEU A 142 -0.39 19.08 -2.75
C LEU A 142 0.91 18.31 -2.98
N MET A 143 0.98 17.54 -4.07
CA MET A 143 2.18 16.78 -4.40
C MET A 143 3.35 17.67 -4.82
N ARG A 144 3.07 18.77 -5.55
CA ARG A 144 4.10 19.73 -5.98
C ARG A 144 4.77 20.41 -4.78
N ASN A 145 3.99 20.79 -3.76
CA ASN A 145 4.51 21.50 -2.59
C ASN A 145 5.44 20.61 -1.75
N ILE A 146 5.12 19.33 -1.60
CA ILE A 146 5.93 18.39 -0.80
C ILE A 146 7.31 18.17 -1.41
N ASP A 147 7.37 17.99 -2.73
CA ASP A 147 8.65 17.75 -3.40
C ASP A 147 9.54 19.01 -3.38
N THR A 148 8.93 20.19 -3.31
CA THR A 148 9.64 21.49 -3.27
C THR A 148 10.30 21.75 -1.91
N ASP A 149 9.66 21.35 -0.80
CA ASP A 149 10.19 21.55 0.55
C ASP A 149 11.43 20.67 0.85
N SER A 150 11.56 19.55 0.13
CA SER A 150 12.68 18.62 0.27
C SER A 150 13.93 18.99 -0.54
N GLN A 151 13.85 19.99 -1.43
CA GLN A 151 15.03 20.49 -2.13
C GLN A 151 15.81 21.41 -1.18
N PRO A 152 17.06 21.05 -0.79
CA PRO A 152 17.90 22.00 -0.08
C PRO A 152 18.05 23.23 -0.97
N LYS A 153 17.61 24.39 -0.47
CA LYS A 153 17.86 25.69 -1.09
C LYS A 153 19.35 25.77 -1.34
N LYS A 154 19.80 25.46 -2.56
CA LYS A 154 21.15 25.77 -2.99
C LYS A 154 21.29 27.27 -2.79
N ALA A 155 22.21 27.65 -1.90
CA ALA A 155 22.50 29.04 -1.60
C ALA A 155 22.65 29.80 -2.94
N PRO A 156 22.13 31.03 -3.05
CA PRO A 156 22.39 31.84 -4.22
C PRO A 156 23.90 32.05 -4.29
N LEU A 157 24.55 31.35 -5.23
CA LEU A 157 25.91 31.65 -5.61
C LEU A 157 25.89 33.05 -6.18
N VAL A 158 26.36 34.00 -5.37
CA VAL A 158 26.77 35.33 -5.82
C VAL A 158 27.78 35.11 -6.94
N ALA A 159 27.40 35.48 -8.15
CA ALA A 159 28.35 35.67 -9.24
C ALA A 159 27.96 36.97 -9.92
N GLU A 160 28.81 37.98 -9.68
CA GLU A 160 28.86 39.22 -10.42
C GLU A 160 29.07 38.96 -11.92
N ALA A 161 28.65 39.95 -12.68
CA ALA A 161 28.71 40.16 -14.12
C ALA A 161 29.79 39.40 -14.92
N SER A 162 29.39 38.91 -16.10
CA SER A 162 29.76 39.50 -17.40
C SER A 162 29.39 38.53 -18.52
N GLY A 163 29.06 39.06 -19.69
CA GLY A 163 28.32 38.37 -20.75
C GLY A 163 29.11 37.31 -21.53
N CYS A 164 28.37 36.34 -22.06
CA CYS A 164 28.44 35.91 -23.46
C CYS A 164 27.43 34.79 -23.71
N GLU A 165 26.66 35.01 -24.77
CA GLU A 165 26.19 34.06 -25.78
C GLU A 165 25.71 32.66 -25.38
N SER A 166 24.49 32.42 -25.85
CA SER A 166 23.77 31.16 -25.92
C SER A 166 24.62 29.97 -26.41
N MET A 167 24.79 28.95 -25.57
CA MET A 167 25.11 27.60 -26.03
C MET A 167 23.98 26.62 -25.67
N PRO A 168 23.48 25.81 -26.62
CA PRO A 168 22.48 24.79 -26.33
C PRO A 168 23.10 23.69 -25.46
N ARG A 169 22.38 23.33 -24.38
CA ARG A 169 22.75 22.22 -23.49
C ARG A 169 22.87 20.92 -24.30
N ARG A 170 24.09 20.51 -24.62
CA ARG A 170 24.41 19.17 -25.09
C ARG A 170 24.16 18.19 -23.95
N LEU A 171 23.18 17.30 -24.13
CA LEU A 171 23.04 16.08 -23.35
C LEU A 171 24.35 15.28 -23.46
N PRO A 172 24.82 14.64 -22.37
CA PRO A 172 25.97 13.77 -22.45
C PRO A 172 25.69 12.64 -23.45
N PRO A 173 26.62 12.34 -24.37
CA PRO A 173 26.47 11.24 -25.31
C PRO A 173 26.37 9.94 -24.51
N TRP A 174 25.24 9.26 -24.63
CA TRP A 174 25.11 7.89 -24.12
C TRP A 174 26.19 7.04 -24.78
N PRO A 175 26.91 6.19 -24.02
CA PRO A 175 27.91 5.30 -24.60
C PRO A 175 27.24 4.38 -25.62
N SER A 176 27.57 4.59 -26.90
CA SER A 176 27.02 3.89 -28.07
C SER A 176 27.44 2.41 -28.15
N ASN A 177 28.19 1.90 -27.19
CA ASN A 177 28.77 0.55 -27.23
C ASN A 177 27.97 -0.41 -26.35
N ASN A 178 26.64 -0.34 -26.44
CA ASN A 178 25.78 -1.23 -25.69
C ASN A 178 25.66 -2.56 -26.46
N ILE A 179 26.51 -3.53 -26.10
CA ILE A 179 26.48 -4.92 -26.59
C ILE A 179 25.10 -5.56 -26.35
N ALA A 180 24.31 -5.03 -25.41
CA ALA A 180 22.93 -5.45 -25.19
C ALA A 180 21.96 -5.08 -26.35
N ALA A 181 22.34 -4.17 -27.26
CA ALA A 181 21.50 -3.78 -28.40
C ALA A 181 21.61 -4.73 -29.61
N SER A 182 22.56 -5.67 -29.62
CA SER A 182 22.74 -6.65 -30.69
C SER A 182 22.06 -8.00 -30.42
N MET A 183 21.50 -8.19 -29.22
CA MET A 183 20.64 -9.34 -28.97
C MET A 183 19.19 -8.97 -29.33
N PRO A 184 18.55 -9.67 -30.29
CA PRO A 184 17.11 -9.53 -30.46
C PRO A 184 16.45 -9.85 -29.12
N PRO A 185 15.43 -9.09 -28.69
CA PRO A 185 14.71 -9.39 -27.46
C PRO A 185 14.29 -10.87 -27.52
N PRO A 186 14.55 -11.68 -26.47
CA PRO A 186 14.18 -13.08 -26.47
C PRO A 186 12.71 -13.16 -26.82
N ASP A 187 12.38 -14.00 -27.81
CA ASP A 187 11.07 -14.07 -28.40
C ASP A 187 10.04 -14.37 -27.31
N ALA A 188 9.32 -13.34 -26.86
CA ALA A 188 8.47 -13.40 -25.66
C ALA A 188 7.25 -14.31 -25.87
N PHE A 189 7.04 -14.75 -27.11
CA PHE A 189 5.93 -15.57 -27.54
C PHE A 189 6.43 -16.67 -28.46
N PRO A 190 6.97 -17.79 -27.92
CA PRO A 190 7.30 -18.94 -28.74
C PRO A 190 6.05 -19.34 -29.55
N PRO A 191 6.22 -19.68 -30.85
CA PRO A 191 5.10 -20.03 -31.72
C PRO A 191 4.28 -21.13 -31.06
N LYS A 192 2.99 -20.85 -30.86
CA LYS A 192 2.05 -21.84 -30.32
C LYS A 192 2.13 -23.08 -31.21
N PRO A 193 2.37 -24.27 -30.66
CA PRO A 193 2.37 -25.47 -31.47
C PRO A 193 1.00 -25.57 -32.15
N GLU A 194 1.01 -25.58 -33.49
CA GLU A 194 -0.17 -25.75 -34.32
C GLU A 194 -0.87 -27.04 -33.88
N LYS A 195 -1.95 -26.89 -33.13
CA LYS A 195 -2.80 -28.02 -32.77
C LYS A 195 -3.57 -28.39 -34.02
N LYS A 196 -3.00 -29.31 -34.82
CA LYS A 196 -3.72 -30.04 -35.86
C LYS A 196 -5.04 -30.52 -35.26
N GLY A 197 -6.12 -30.06 -35.86
CA GLY A 197 -7.48 -30.21 -35.37
C GLY A 197 -7.81 -31.67 -35.06
N LYS A 198 -7.98 -31.96 -33.76
CA LYS A 198 -8.89 -33.03 -33.35
C LYS A 198 -10.24 -32.37 -33.10
N THR A 199 -11.14 -32.56 -34.06
CA THR A 199 -12.59 -32.41 -33.90
C THR A 199 -13.00 -33.10 -32.60
N ARG A 200 -13.16 -32.31 -31.54
CA ARG A 200 -13.71 -32.78 -30.27
C ARG A 200 -15.22 -32.76 -30.39
N SER A 201 -15.78 -33.96 -30.36
CA SER A 201 -17.19 -34.29 -30.24
C SER A 201 -17.91 -33.39 -29.22
N LEU A 202 -19.10 -32.93 -29.61
CA LEU A 202 -20.03 -32.07 -28.87
C LEU A 202 -20.65 -32.71 -27.62
N LEU A 203 -20.23 -33.92 -27.22
CA LEU A 203 -20.83 -34.66 -26.10
C LEU A 203 -20.13 -34.53 -24.75
N ASP A 204 -19.01 -33.80 -24.66
CA ASP A 204 -18.24 -33.68 -23.40
C ASP A 204 -18.67 -32.49 -22.52
N LEU A 205 -19.88 -31.94 -22.74
CA LEU A 205 -20.42 -30.81 -21.98
C LEU A 205 -21.01 -31.20 -20.61
N PHE A 206 -21.14 -32.48 -20.28
CA PHE A 206 -21.87 -32.93 -19.08
C PHE A 206 -21.05 -33.51 -17.93
N MET A 207 -19.75 -33.75 -18.11
CA MET A 207 -18.91 -34.22 -16.99
C MET A 207 -18.28 -33.04 -16.25
N ARG A 208 -19.10 -32.49 -15.34
CA ARG A 208 -18.69 -31.72 -14.15
C ARG A 208 -17.37 -32.22 -13.59
N ARG A 209 -16.25 -31.56 -13.88
CA ARG A 209 -15.06 -31.66 -13.05
C ARG A 209 -15.21 -30.74 -11.86
N ALA A 210 -15.38 -31.39 -10.72
CA ALA A 210 -15.36 -30.83 -9.39
C ALA A 210 -14.33 -29.70 -9.28
N ARG A 211 -14.80 -28.51 -8.92
CA ARG A 211 -13.93 -27.49 -8.35
C ARG A 211 -13.23 -28.12 -7.14
N PRO A 212 -11.91 -27.97 -6.96
CA PRO A 212 -11.23 -28.43 -5.76
C PRO A 212 -11.91 -27.78 -4.56
N VAL A 213 -12.67 -28.58 -3.81
CA VAL A 213 -13.34 -28.14 -2.60
C VAL A 213 -12.23 -27.76 -1.63
N HIS A 214 -12.17 -26.47 -1.36
CA HIS A 214 -11.91 -25.84 -0.09
C HIS A 214 -11.38 -26.83 0.97
N ARG A 215 -10.08 -26.74 1.28
CA ARG A 215 -9.48 -27.39 2.43
C ARG A 215 -10.34 -27.10 3.66
N GLN A 216 -11.11 -28.09 4.08
CA GLN A 216 -11.78 -28.09 5.37
C GLN A 216 -10.68 -28.01 6.42
N HIS A 217 -10.66 -26.91 7.17
CA HIS A 217 -9.92 -26.88 8.41
C HIS A 217 -10.51 -27.94 9.35
N PRO A 218 -9.69 -28.72 10.07
CA PRO A 218 -10.20 -29.62 11.09
C PRO A 218 -11.01 -28.83 12.12
N PRO A 219 -12.11 -29.39 12.64
CA PRO A 219 -12.91 -28.75 13.66
C PRO A 219 -12.02 -28.39 14.86
N ARG A 220 -12.05 -27.11 15.23
CA ARG A 220 -11.40 -26.58 16.41
C ARG A 220 -11.98 -27.33 17.62
N PRO A 221 -11.17 -27.95 18.50
CA PRO A 221 -11.70 -28.53 19.73
C PRO A 221 -12.42 -27.45 20.52
N GLU A 222 -13.68 -27.73 20.85
CA GLU A 222 -14.49 -26.91 21.73
C GLU A 222 -13.79 -26.84 23.09
N ILE A 223 -13.32 -25.65 23.44
CA ILE A 223 -12.83 -25.38 24.78
C ILE A 223 -14.08 -25.27 25.64
N GLU A 224 -14.39 -26.35 26.35
CA GLU A 224 -15.36 -26.38 27.43
C GLU A 224 -14.97 -25.29 28.45
N VAL A 225 -15.70 -24.18 28.45
CA VAL A 225 -15.54 -23.13 29.45
C VAL A 225 -16.22 -23.63 30.72
N LYS A 226 -15.46 -24.32 31.58
CA LYS A 226 -15.86 -24.52 32.97
C LYS A 226 -15.90 -23.16 33.68
N PRO A 227 -17.00 -22.80 34.37
CA PRO A 227 -17.01 -21.63 35.23
C PRO A 227 -16.08 -21.89 36.42
N VAL A 228 -14.89 -21.26 36.40
CA VAL A 228 -13.96 -21.29 37.53
C VAL A 228 -14.36 -20.21 38.51
N VAL A 229 -14.85 -20.69 39.65
CA VAL A 229 -15.03 -19.97 40.90
C VAL A 229 -13.68 -19.39 41.34
N THR A 230 -13.73 -18.14 41.75
CA THR A 230 -12.68 -17.32 42.32
C THR A 230 -12.03 -17.99 43.52
N SER A 231 -10.74 -18.32 43.43
CA SER A 231 -9.84 -18.33 44.58
C SER A 231 -8.37 -18.25 44.16
N SER A 232 -7.66 -17.42 44.90
CA SER A 232 -6.24 -17.09 44.87
C SER A 232 -5.31 -18.31 44.95
N GLU A 233 -4.26 -18.36 44.14
CA GLU A 233 -2.87 -18.38 44.60
C GLU A 233 -1.87 -18.51 43.45
N SER A 234 -0.74 -17.86 43.67
CA SER A 234 0.44 -17.70 42.82
C SER A 234 1.06 -19.02 42.35
N THR A 235 1.22 -19.20 41.03
CA THR A 235 2.24 -20.10 40.46
C THR A 235 2.91 -19.49 39.21
N PRO A 236 4.22 -19.72 38.99
CA PRO A 236 4.97 -19.14 37.89
C PRO A 236 4.75 -19.93 36.59
N ASN A 237 4.45 -19.19 35.53
CA ASN A 237 4.05 -19.70 34.23
C ASN A 237 5.30 -20.13 33.42
N MET A 238 5.53 -21.44 33.27
CA MET A 238 6.60 -21.96 32.39
C MET A 238 6.20 -21.81 30.92
N SER A 239 6.99 -21.03 30.20
CA SER A 239 6.91 -20.79 28.77
C SER A 239 7.16 -22.09 27.97
N ARG A 240 6.15 -22.50 27.19
CA ARG A 240 6.29 -23.59 26.22
C ARG A 240 7.06 -23.13 24.97
N PRO A 241 8.07 -23.87 24.49
CA PRO A 241 8.77 -23.54 23.27
C PRO A 241 7.92 -23.88 22.04
N PHE A 242 7.65 -22.88 21.19
CA PHE A 242 7.06 -23.09 19.87
C PHE A 242 8.11 -23.68 18.91
N VAL A 243 8.01 -24.97 18.63
CA VAL A 243 8.81 -25.63 17.58
C VAL A 243 8.22 -25.25 16.21
N ARG A 244 8.87 -24.32 15.51
CA ARG A 244 8.52 -23.96 14.13
C ARG A 244 8.97 -25.10 13.19
N THR A 245 8.02 -25.88 12.70
CA THR A 245 8.26 -26.81 11.59
C THR A 245 8.64 -26.01 10.34
N ARG A 246 9.87 -26.16 9.87
CA ARG A 246 10.36 -25.63 8.58
C ARG A 246 9.49 -26.21 7.45
N ARG A 247 8.66 -25.37 6.85
CA ARG A 247 8.00 -25.69 5.58
C ARG A 247 9.02 -25.48 4.46
N HIS A 248 9.53 -26.58 3.92
CA HIS A 248 10.31 -26.55 2.68
C HIS A 248 9.37 -26.19 1.52
N PHE A 249 9.55 -25.00 0.94
CA PHE A 249 8.99 -24.69 -0.38
C PHE A 249 9.81 -25.47 -1.41
N GLY A 250 9.32 -26.65 -1.78
CA GLY A 250 9.88 -27.42 -2.89
C GLY A 250 9.52 -26.76 -4.22
N ILE A 251 10.45 -26.02 -4.81
CA ILE A 251 10.43 -25.67 -6.24
C ILE A 251 11.73 -26.19 -6.86
N PHE A 252 12.02 -27.49 -6.72
CA PHE A 252 13.04 -28.14 -7.53
C PHE A 252 12.61 -29.57 -7.83
N CYS A 253 11.96 -29.74 -8.99
CA CYS A 253 11.91 -31.03 -9.66
C CYS A 253 13.27 -31.24 -10.35
N THR A 254 14.28 -31.75 -9.65
CA THR A 254 15.47 -32.28 -10.33
C THR A 254 15.14 -33.68 -10.81
N GLY A 255 14.88 -33.80 -12.12
CA GLY A 255 14.71 -35.07 -12.80
C GLY A 255 16.01 -35.85 -12.82
N ASN A 256 16.10 -36.88 -11.98
CA ASN A 256 17.17 -37.86 -12.06
C ASN A 256 16.92 -38.77 -13.27
N LYS A 257 17.71 -38.57 -14.33
CA LYS A 257 17.83 -39.53 -15.43
C LYS A 257 18.64 -40.73 -14.92
N LEU A 258 18.05 -41.92 -14.90
CA LEU A 258 18.80 -43.17 -14.70
C LEU A 258 19.76 -43.39 -15.88
N PRO A 259 21.01 -43.83 -15.64
CA PRO A 259 21.85 -44.35 -16.71
C PRO A 259 21.38 -45.74 -17.13
N GLN A 260 21.09 -45.84 -18.42
CA GLN A 260 20.76 -47.05 -19.15
C GLN A 260 22.01 -47.95 -19.21
N GLN A 261 22.06 -49.00 -18.39
CA GLN A 261 23.10 -50.02 -18.44
C GLN A 261 22.93 -50.83 -19.73
N GLN A 262 23.90 -50.70 -20.63
CA GLN A 262 24.01 -51.50 -21.84
C GLN A 262 24.43 -52.93 -21.48
N PHE A 263 23.61 -53.91 -21.84
CA PHE A 263 24.05 -55.29 -22.03
C PHE A 263 24.84 -55.36 -23.35
N ARG A 264 26.08 -55.85 -23.28
CA ARG A 264 26.71 -56.53 -24.42
C ARG A 264 27.44 -57.78 -23.94
N ARG A 265 27.29 -58.81 -24.78
CA ARG A 265 27.79 -60.17 -24.70
C ARG A 265 29.31 -60.24 -24.63
#